data_AF-A0A957LGI3-F1
#
_entry.id   AF-A0A957LGI3-F1
#
_cell.length_a   1.000
_cell.length_b   1.000
_cell.length_c   1.000
_cell.angle_alpha   90.00
_cell.angle_beta   90.00
_cell.angle_gamma   90.00
#
_symmetry.space_group_name_H-M   'P 1'
#
loop_
_entity.id
_entity.type
_entity.pdbx_description
1 polymer ?
#
loop_
_entity_poly.entity_id
_entity_poly.type
_entity_poly.pdbx_seq_one_letter_code
_entity_poly.pdbx_strand_id
1 'polypeptide(L)'
;MSAFATHFNYEFKTGIRNKNLLLMNYLFPLGFYLMMGFIMPSINPLFKATMIPAMITFAILASTLLGLPDPLVSARENGIFRSYKINGVPATSILLIPGLTTGLHLAIVTLIITFSAPWLFEAQIPVNGLHFFIAIVALSMACSGIGLLIGVV
;
A
#
# COMPACT_ATOMS: atom_id res chain seq x y z
N MET A 1 21.12 14.31 -5.84
CA MET A 1 19.88 14.23 -5.02
C MET A 1 18.62 14.62 -5.79
N SER A 2 18.69 15.54 -6.76
CA SER A 2 17.52 15.92 -7.59
C SER A 2 16.91 14.74 -8.37
N ALA A 3 17.73 13.87 -8.98
CA ALA A 3 17.24 12.76 -9.80
C ALA A 3 16.34 11.77 -9.01
N PHE A 4 16.74 11.40 -7.79
CA PHE A 4 15.93 10.51 -6.93
C PHE A 4 14.59 11.17 -6.59
N ALA A 5 14.60 12.42 -6.15
CA ALA A 5 13.38 13.15 -5.80
C ALA A 5 12.44 13.32 -7.00
N THR A 6 12.98 13.58 -8.20
CA THR A 6 12.19 13.66 -9.44
C THR A 6 11.56 12.32 -9.79
N HIS A 7 12.33 11.23 -9.76
CA HIS A 7 11.82 9.89 -10.03
C HIS A 7 10.77 9.47 -8.99
N PHE A 8 11.02 9.77 -7.72
CA PHE A 8 10.07 9.52 -6.63
C PHE A 8 8.75 10.27 -6.81
N ASN A 9 8.79 11.57 -7.14
CA ASN A 9 7.59 12.37 -7.38
C ASN A 9 6.81 11.89 -8.61
N TYR A 10 7.53 11.47 -9.66
CA TYR A 10 6.91 10.87 -10.83
C TYR A 10 6.18 9.57 -10.45
N GLU A 11 6.86 8.67 -9.75
CA GLU A 11 6.30 7.37 -9.34
C GLU A 11 5.09 7.54 -8.39
N PHE A 12 5.17 8.46 -7.44
CA PHE A 12 4.04 8.77 -6.55
C PHE A 12 2.80 9.26 -7.32
N LYS A 13 2.99 10.09 -8.35
CA LYS A 13 1.89 10.51 -9.23
C LYS A 13 1.37 9.36 -10.09
N THR A 14 2.24 8.45 -10.51
CA THR A 14 1.84 7.24 -11.25
C THR A 14 0.92 6.36 -10.40
N GLY A 15 1.15 6.26 -9.09
CA GLY A 15 0.29 5.47 -8.19
C GLY A 15 -1.19 5.88 -8.17
N ILE A 16 -1.51 7.13 -8.53
CA ILE A 16 -2.90 7.60 -8.68
C ILE A 16 -3.36 7.73 -10.14
N ARG A 17 -2.43 7.85 -11.09
CA ARG A 17 -2.73 8.02 -12.53
C ARG A 17 -2.87 6.70 -13.28
N ASN A 18 -2.12 5.69 -12.87
CA ASN A 18 -2.25 4.33 -13.39
C ASN A 18 -3.49 3.69 -12.78
N LYS A 19 -4.42 3.22 -13.62
CA LYS A 19 -5.70 2.64 -13.19
C LYS A 19 -5.52 1.40 -12.32
N ASN A 20 -4.53 0.56 -12.62
CA ASN A 20 -4.26 -0.66 -11.86
C ASN A 20 -3.72 -0.33 -10.48
N LEU A 21 -2.73 0.57 -10.38
CA LEU A 21 -2.19 1.02 -9.11
C LEU A 21 -3.24 1.77 -8.27
N LEU A 22 -4.03 2.62 -8.91
CA LEU A 22 -5.13 3.33 -8.24
C LEU A 22 -6.15 2.33 -7.68
N LEU A 23 -6.48 1.29 -8.44
CA LEU A 23 -7.37 0.22 -7.99
C LEU A 23 -6.77 -0.53 -6.79
N MET A 24 -5.54 -1.03 -6.90
CA MET A 24 -4.92 -1.88 -5.87
C MET A 24 -4.56 -1.12 -4.61
N ASN A 25 -4.10 0.14 -4.73
CA ASN A 25 -3.71 0.95 -3.58
C ASN A 25 -4.90 1.60 -2.90
N TYR A 26 -5.96 1.98 -3.63
CA TYR A 26 -7.06 2.78 -3.08
C TYR A 26 -8.43 2.11 -3.21
N LEU A 27 -8.94 1.95 -4.43
CA LEU A 27 -10.36 1.61 -4.61
C LEU A 27 -10.69 0.23 -4.06
N PHE A 28 -9.82 -0.75 -4.26
CA PHE A 28 -10.06 -2.12 -3.82
C PHE A 28 -9.98 -2.24 -2.29
N PRO A 29 -8.91 -1.76 -1.60
CA PRO A 29 -8.88 -1.73 -0.14
C PRO A 29 -10.03 -0.95 0.49
N LEU A 30 -10.33 0.26 0.00
CA LEU A 30 -11.37 1.11 0.57
C LEU A 30 -12.78 0.58 0.27
N GLY A 31 -13.00 0.04 -0.93
CA GLY A 31 -14.25 -0.61 -1.29
C GLY A 31 -14.52 -1.84 -0.43
N PHE A 32 -13.50 -2.68 -0.23
CA PHE A 32 -13.59 -3.84 0.67
C PHE A 32 -13.83 -3.42 2.11
N TYR A 33 -13.14 -2.38 2.58
CA TYR A 33 -13.35 -1.78 3.90
C TYR A 33 -14.79 -1.32 4.11
N LEU A 34 -15.37 -0.56 3.18
CA LEU A 34 -16.76 -0.11 3.29
C LEU A 34 -17.73 -1.30 3.30
N MET A 35 -17.56 -2.23 2.36
CA MET A 35 -18.39 -3.43 2.26
C MET A 35 -18.36 -4.25 3.57
N MET A 36 -17.17 -4.55 4.08
CA MET A 36 -17.00 -5.32 5.31
C MET A 36 -17.44 -4.53 6.55
N GLY A 37 -17.23 -3.22 6.56
CA GLY A 37 -17.65 -2.32 7.63
C GLY A 37 -19.17 -2.30 7.82
N PHE A 38 -19.95 -2.33 6.73
CA PHE A 38 -21.41 -2.38 6.82
C PHE A 38 -21.97 -3.77 7.11
N ILE A 39 -21.31 -4.82 6.61
CA ILE A 39 -21.84 -6.19 6.69
C ILE A 39 -21.42 -6.87 7.99
N MET A 40 -20.12 -6.91 8.29
CA MET A 40 -19.58 -7.78 9.34
C MET A 40 -20.04 -7.45 10.76
N PRO A 41 -20.28 -6.20 11.18
CA PRO A 41 -20.76 -5.93 12.54
C PRO A 41 -22.12 -6.57 12.85
N SER A 42 -22.97 -6.76 11.84
CA SER A 42 -24.27 -7.44 12.01
C SER A 42 -24.13 -8.96 12.12
N ILE A 43 -23.12 -9.54 11.47
CA ILE A 43 -22.82 -10.98 11.51
C ILE A 43 -22.00 -11.34 12.75
N ASN A 44 -21.03 -10.50 13.09
CA ASN A 44 -20.11 -10.68 14.20
C ASN A 44 -19.90 -9.33 14.93
N PRO A 45 -20.64 -9.08 16.02
CA PRO A 45 -20.50 -7.84 16.80
C PRO A 45 -19.08 -7.59 17.33
N LEU A 46 -18.29 -8.65 17.58
CA LEU A 46 -16.90 -8.53 18.01
C LEU A 46 -15.98 -7.94 16.94
N PHE A 47 -16.42 -7.92 15.68
CA PHE A 47 -15.65 -7.34 14.57
C PHE A 47 -15.41 -5.85 14.75
N LYS A 48 -16.30 -5.10 15.44
CA LYS A 48 -16.09 -3.68 15.73
C LYS A 48 -14.78 -3.41 16.50
N ALA A 49 -14.34 -4.38 17.32
CA ALA A 49 -13.09 -4.27 18.08
C ALA A 49 -11.83 -4.49 17.23
N THR A 50 -11.95 -5.26 16.13
CA THR A 50 -10.81 -5.67 15.28
C THR A 50 -10.86 -5.11 13.87
N MET A 51 -11.89 -4.33 13.53
CA MET A 51 -12.13 -3.80 12.19
C MET A 51 -10.95 -2.99 11.67
N ILE A 52 -10.47 -2.01 12.43
CA ILE A 52 -9.36 -1.13 12.03
C ILE A 52 -8.09 -1.96 11.68
N PRO A 53 -7.53 -2.79 12.60
CA PRO A 53 -6.35 -3.59 12.27
C PRO A 53 -6.59 -4.60 11.14
N ALA A 54 -7.78 -5.22 11.06
CA ALA A 54 -8.09 -6.17 10.01
C ALA A 54 -8.11 -5.51 8.61
N MET A 55 -8.73 -4.33 8.51
CA MET A 55 -8.87 -3.63 7.23
C MET A 55 -7.56 -2.98 6.77
N ILE A 56 -6.72 -2.52 7.69
CA ILE A 56 -5.38 -2.05 7.35
C ILE A 56 -4.49 -3.22 6.91
N THR A 57 -4.59 -4.37 7.59
CA THR A 57 -3.89 -5.59 7.17
C THR A 57 -4.28 -5.99 5.75
N PHE A 58 -5.58 -5.96 5.44
CA PHE A 58 -6.07 -6.21 4.09
C PHE A 58 -5.51 -5.20 3.07
N ALA A 59 -5.53 -3.91 3.41
CA ALA A 59 -4.99 -2.85 2.54
C ALA A 59 -3.49 -3.04 2.27
N ILE A 60 -2.71 -3.44 3.28
CA ILE A 60 -1.29 -3.79 3.13
C ILE A 60 -1.15 -4.91 2.11
N LEU A 61 -1.81 -6.05 2.33
CA LEU A 61 -1.69 -7.23 1.46
C LEU A 61 -2.07 -6.90 0.01
N ALA A 62 -3.19 -6.20 -0.19
CA ALA A 62 -3.62 -5.78 -1.53
C ALA A 62 -2.60 -4.88 -2.22
N SER A 63 -2.13 -3.83 -1.53
CA SER A 63 -1.21 -2.85 -2.12
C SER A 63 0.18 -3.45 -2.38
N THR A 64 0.70 -4.26 -1.45
CA THR A 64 2.08 -4.75 -1.53
C THR A 64 2.22 -6.07 -2.26
N LEU A 65 1.32 -7.04 -2.07
CA LEU A 65 1.48 -8.36 -2.68
C LEU A 65 0.82 -8.45 -4.06
N LEU A 66 -0.26 -7.70 -4.28
CA LEU A 66 -0.98 -7.71 -5.56
C LEU A 66 -0.65 -6.47 -6.42
N GLY A 67 -0.50 -5.30 -5.81
CA GLY A 67 -0.25 -4.04 -6.52
C GLY A 67 1.21 -3.79 -6.89
N LEU A 68 2.12 -3.83 -5.92
CA LEU A 68 3.54 -3.46 -6.08
C LEU A 68 4.32 -4.26 -7.14
N PRO A 69 4.04 -5.56 -7.42
CA PRO A 69 4.76 -6.28 -8.47
C PRO A 69 4.53 -5.72 -9.88
N ASP A 70 3.32 -5.23 -10.17
CA ASP A 70 2.91 -4.77 -11.51
C ASP A 70 3.83 -3.70 -12.13
N PRO A 71 4.14 -2.57 -11.47
CA PRO A 71 5.03 -1.55 -12.03
C PRO A 71 6.44 -2.08 -12.27
N LEU A 72 6.92 -3.04 -11.47
CA LEU A 72 8.24 -3.65 -11.67
C LEU A 72 8.27 -4.55 -12.90
N VAL A 73 7.28 -5.43 -13.04
CA VAL A 73 7.15 -6.34 -14.19
C VAL A 73 6.95 -5.52 -15.48
N SER A 74 6.05 -4.54 -15.44
CA SER A 74 5.76 -3.69 -16.61
C SER A 74 6.98 -2.87 -17.04
N ALA A 75 7.74 -2.29 -16.09
CA ALA A 75 8.95 -1.53 -16.41
C ALA A 75 10.08 -2.43 -16.94
N ARG A 76 10.16 -3.69 -16.46
CA ARG A 76 11.07 -4.70 -17.00
C ARG A 76 10.74 -5.05 -18.44
N GLU A 77 9.48 -5.40 -18.71
CA GLU A 77 9.01 -5.84 -20.04
C GLU A 77 9.08 -4.74 -21.08
N ASN A 78 8.79 -3.49 -20.70
CA ASN A 78 8.92 -2.32 -21.57
C ASN A 78 10.37 -1.84 -21.75
N GLY A 79 11.36 -2.54 -21.19
CA GLY A 79 12.78 -2.20 -21.33
C GLY A 79 13.22 -0.94 -20.57
N ILE A 80 12.39 -0.39 -19.68
CA ILE A 80 12.71 0.81 -18.88
C ILE A 80 13.92 0.53 -17.99
N PHE A 81 13.97 -0.63 -17.34
CA PHE A 81 15.12 -1.01 -16.50
C PHE A 81 16.42 -1.14 -17.28
N ARG A 82 16.35 -1.60 -18.54
CA ARG A 82 17.53 -1.64 -19.43
C ARG A 82 18.01 -0.22 -19.75
N SER A 83 17.10 0.69 -20.07
CA SER A 83 17.41 2.10 -20.29
C SER A 83 18.02 2.76 -19.05
N TYR A 84 17.43 2.54 -17.87
CA TYR A 84 17.93 3.04 -16.59
C TYR A 84 19.35 2.55 -16.29
N LYS A 85 19.64 1.27 -16.54
CA LYS A 85 20.98 0.69 -16.34
C LYS A 85 22.02 1.31 -17.28
N ILE A 86 21.68 1.55 -18.55
CA ILE A 86 22.56 2.19 -19.54
C ILE A 86 22.87 3.64 -19.13
N ASN A 87 21.86 4.35 -18.61
CA ASN A 87 21.98 5.75 -18.16
C ASN A 87 22.50 5.92 -16.72
N GLY A 88 23.01 4.84 -16.10
CA GLY A 88 23.66 4.91 -14.78
C GLY A 88 22.73 5.08 -13.58
N VAL A 89 21.43 4.79 -13.71
CA VAL A 89 20.49 4.82 -12.58
C VAL A 89 20.80 3.65 -11.63
N PRO A 90 21.00 3.90 -10.32
CA PRO A 90 21.30 2.84 -9.37
C PRO A 90 20.16 1.83 -9.24
N ALA A 91 20.48 0.52 -9.25
CA ALA A 91 19.49 -0.54 -9.07
C ALA A 91 18.70 -0.43 -7.75
N THR A 92 19.35 0.09 -6.70
CA THR A 92 18.69 0.37 -5.42
C THR A 92 17.56 1.40 -5.55
N SER A 93 17.71 2.42 -6.41
CA SER A 93 16.66 3.41 -6.65
C SER A 93 15.48 2.81 -7.41
N ILE A 94 15.74 1.88 -8.32
CA ILE A 94 14.72 1.18 -9.10
C ILE A 94 13.78 0.37 -8.18
N LEU A 95 14.32 -0.23 -7.12
CA LEU A 95 13.55 -1.04 -6.17
C LEU A 95 12.94 -0.22 -5.02
N LEU A 96 13.72 0.70 -4.44
CA LEU A 96 13.28 1.47 -3.27
C LEU A 96 12.16 2.44 -3.61
N ILE A 97 12.18 3.06 -4.80
CA ILE A 97 11.20 4.09 -5.14
C ILE A 97 9.78 3.53 -5.18
N PRO A 98 9.47 2.46 -5.95
CA PRO A 98 8.13 1.84 -5.95
C PRO A 98 7.68 1.36 -4.56
N GLY A 99 8.59 0.78 -3.77
CA GLY A 99 8.29 0.35 -2.41
C GLY A 99 7.91 1.52 -1.48
N LEU A 100 8.67 2.61 -1.54
CA LEU A 100 8.42 3.80 -0.73
C LEU A 100 7.14 4.54 -1.17
N THR A 101 6.87 4.67 -2.47
CA THR A 101 5.66 5.32 -2.96
C THR A 101 4.41 4.52 -2.63
N THR A 102 4.45 3.18 -2.77
CA THR A 102 3.36 2.31 -2.31
C THR A 102 3.14 2.44 -0.81
N GLY A 103 4.22 2.50 -0.01
CA GLY A 103 4.14 2.78 1.43
C GLY A 103 3.43 4.11 1.75
N LEU A 104 3.68 5.17 0.99
CA LEU A 104 2.98 6.45 1.17
C LEU A 104 1.49 6.38 0.79
N HIS A 105 1.14 5.72 -0.31
CA HIS A 105 -0.27 5.53 -0.68
C HIS A 105 -1.01 4.70 0.38
N LEU A 106 -0.37 3.65 0.86
CA LEU A 106 -0.89 2.82 1.95
C LEU A 106 -1.03 3.61 3.25
N ALA A 107 -0.11 4.53 3.58
CA ALA A 107 -0.23 5.40 4.73
C ALA A 107 -1.48 6.28 4.63
N ILE A 108 -1.78 6.82 3.45
CA ILE A 108 -3.02 7.59 3.21
C ILE A 108 -4.26 6.72 3.45
N VAL A 109 -4.29 5.51 2.89
CA VAL A 109 -5.42 4.57 3.06
C VAL A 109 -5.58 4.15 4.52
N THR A 110 -4.46 3.92 5.22
CA THR A 110 -4.43 3.59 6.64
C THR A 110 -5.01 4.73 7.48
N LEU A 111 -4.67 5.98 7.19
CA LEU A 111 -5.24 7.15 7.85
C LEU A 111 -6.74 7.25 7.58
N ILE A 112 -7.17 7.07 6.32
CA ILE A 112 -8.59 7.07 5.96
C ILE A 112 -9.36 6.03 6.77
N ILE A 113 -8.90 4.78 6.82
CA ILE A 113 -9.56 3.70 7.59
C ILE A 113 -9.58 4.04 9.08
N THR A 114 -8.44 4.42 9.65
CA THR A 114 -8.30 4.68 11.10
C THR A 114 -9.22 5.80 11.57
N PHE A 115 -9.36 6.88 10.81
CA PHE A 115 -10.18 8.02 11.20
C PHE A 115 -11.65 7.88 10.81
N SER A 116 -11.96 7.22 9.69
CA SER A 116 -13.36 7.05 9.27
C SER A 116 -14.08 5.92 9.99
N ALA A 117 -13.38 4.87 10.44
CA ALA A 117 -14.03 3.68 11.01
C ALA A 117 -14.79 3.93 12.32
N PRO A 118 -14.28 4.73 13.28
CA PRO A 118 -15.04 5.07 14.48
C PRO A 118 -16.32 5.85 14.16
N TRP A 119 -16.28 6.73 13.15
CA TRP A 119 -17.41 7.56 12.77
C TRP A 119 -18.46 6.81 11.93
N LEU A 120 -18.04 5.99 10.97
CA LEU A 120 -18.93 5.26 10.08
C LEU A 120 -19.51 3.99 10.70
N PHE A 121 -18.74 3.29 11.54
CA PHE A 121 -19.04 1.93 11.96
C PHE A 121 -19.00 1.71 13.48
N GLU A 122 -18.78 2.78 14.25
CA GLU A 122 -18.58 2.71 15.71
C GLU A 122 -17.44 1.74 16.09
N ALA A 123 -16.40 1.67 15.24
CA ALA A 123 -15.25 0.83 15.48
C ALA A 123 -14.44 1.31 16.69
N GLN A 124 -13.87 0.37 17.46
CA GLN A 124 -13.03 0.71 18.61
C GLN A 124 -11.65 1.16 18.14
N ILE A 125 -11.17 2.26 18.73
CA ILE A 125 -9.84 2.80 18.46
C ILE A 125 -8.79 1.93 19.17
N PRO A 126 -7.63 1.65 18.55
CA PRO A 126 -6.55 0.91 19.20
C PRO A 126 -6.12 1.55 20.53
N VAL A 127 -6.09 0.76 21.61
CA VAL A 127 -5.74 1.23 22.96
C VAL A 127 -4.31 1.77 23.02
N ASN A 128 -3.37 1.12 22.32
CA ASN A 128 -1.98 1.55 22.26
C ASN A 128 -1.61 1.92 20.80
N GLY A 129 -1.72 3.20 20.48
CA GLY A 129 -1.45 3.72 19.14
C GLY A 129 0.00 3.50 18.67
N LEU A 130 0.98 3.54 19.59
CA LEU A 130 2.40 3.35 19.23
C LEU A 130 2.67 1.90 18.81
N HIS A 131 2.23 0.92 19.61
CA HIS A 131 2.40 -0.50 19.28
C HIS A 131 1.66 -0.86 17.98
N PHE A 132 0.45 -0.31 17.82
CA PHE A 132 -0.33 -0.45 16.60
C PHE A 132 0.41 0.10 15.37
N PHE A 133 0.98 1.31 15.47
CA PHE A 133 1.77 1.90 14.40
C PHE A 133 3.00 1.05 14.06
N ILE A 134 3.75 0.60 15.07
CA ILE A 134 4.93 -0.25 14.86
C ILE A 134 4.54 -1.56 14.15
N ALA A 135 3.44 -2.20 14.55
CA ALA A 135 2.96 -3.42 13.92
C ALA A 135 2.58 -3.20 12.45
N ILE A 136 1.91 -2.10 12.13
CA ILE A 136 1.56 -1.74 10.74
C ILE A 136 2.80 -1.50 9.91
N VAL A 137 3.77 -0.74 10.42
CA VAL A 137 5.02 -0.45 9.70
C VAL A 137 5.80 -1.74 9.47
N ALA A 138 5.95 -2.58 10.49
CA ALA A 138 6.65 -3.86 10.37
C ALA A 138 5.99 -4.77 9.33
N LEU A 139 4.66 -4.90 9.37
CA LEU A 139 3.91 -5.70 8.41
C LEU A 139 4.02 -5.13 6.99
N SER A 140 3.87 -3.81 6.83
CA SER A 140 4.02 -3.12 5.54
C SER A 140 5.41 -3.34 4.95
N MET A 141 6.47 -3.25 5.76
CA MET A 141 7.84 -3.50 5.31
C MET A 141 8.04 -4.96 4.89
N ALA A 142 7.57 -5.91 5.70
CA ALA A 142 7.68 -7.34 5.39
C ALA A 142 6.95 -7.68 4.08
N CYS A 143 5.70 -7.26 3.93
CA CYS A 143 4.91 -7.56 2.73
C CYS A 143 5.42 -6.78 1.51
N SER A 144 5.92 -5.55 1.67
CA SER A 144 6.57 -4.83 0.56
C SER A 144 7.83 -5.55 0.10
N GLY A 145 8.63 -6.09 1.02
CA GLY A 145 9.81 -6.89 0.67
C GLY A 145 9.45 -8.11 -0.19
N ILE A 146 8.36 -8.81 0.18
CA ILE A 146 7.84 -9.93 -0.63
C ILE A 146 7.33 -9.44 -1.98
N GLY A 147 6.55 -8.35 -2.03
CA GLY A 147 6.04 -7.77 -3.27
C GLY A 147 7.14 -7.35 -4.25
N LEU A 148 8.19 -6.71 -3.75
CA LEU A 148 9.37 -6.37 -4.54
C LEU A 148 10.06 -7.62 -5.08
N LEU A 149 10.18 -8.68 -4.27
CA LEU A 149 10.78 -9.94 -4.70
C LEU A 149 9.95 -10.60 -5.82
N ILE A 150 8.62 -10.61 -5.69
CA ILE A 150 7.70 -11.11 -6.73
C ILE A 150 7.88 -10.32 -8.04
N GLY A 151 8.00 -8.98 -7.96
CA GLY A 151 8.10 -8.14 -9.15
C GLY A 151 9.44 -8.19 -9.89
N VAL A 152 10.50 -8.65 -9.23
CA VAL A 152 11.85 -8.73 -9.82
C VAL A 152 12.13 -10.11 -10.42
N VAL A 153 11.59 -11.18 -9.80
CA VAL A 153 11.67 -12.56 -10.31
C VAL A 153 10.83 -12.73 -11.58
#